data_AF-A0A2P2K3I1-F1
#
_entry.id   AF-A0A2P2K3I1-F1
#
_cell.length_a   1.000
_cell.length_b   1.000
_cell.length_c   1.000
_cell.angle_alpha   90.00
_cell.angle_beta   90.00
_cell.angle_gamma   90.00
#
_symmetry.space_group_name_H-M   'P 1'
#
loop_
_entity.id
_entity.type
_entity.pdbx_description
1 polymer ?
#
loop_
_entity_poly.entity_id
_entity_poly.type
_entity_poly.pdbx_seq_one_letter_code
_entity_poly.pdbx_strand_id
1 'polypeptide(L)'
;MDSSSICKLVLCGKSSAENEIAKSLKNNNTLKFPDNGQVSVLLQSEIDEPHKGEFFNIELFMSSLSTNQFGKFFIWSPGLFSTHDVISQ
;
A
#
# COMPACT_ATOMS: atom_id res chain seq x y z
N MET A 1 -3.22 -13.12 -19.40
CA MET A 1 -2.58 -13.36 -18.09
C MET A 1 -1.14 -12.97 -18.32
N ASP A 2 -0.87 -11.68 -18.13
CA ASP A 2 0.40 -11.09 -18.56
C ASP A 2 1.33 -11.11 -17.34
N SER A 3 2.14 -12.15 -17.30
CA SER A 3 3.06 -12.55 -16.23
C SER A 3 4.25 -11.59 -16.01
N SER A 4 4.15 -10.33 -16.46
CA SER A 4 5.16 -9.28 -16.24
C SER A 4 4.64 -8.06 -15.47
N SER A 5 3.39 -8.07 -15.03
CA SER A 5 2.79 -6.92 -14.34
C SER A 5 3.23 -6.89 -12.88
N ILE A 6 4.21 -6.04 -12.55
CA ILE A 6 4.62 -5.80 -11.15
C ILE A 6 3.45 -5.17 -10.40
N CYS A 7 2.95 -5.85 -9.37
CA CYS A 7 1.89 -5.30 -8.53
C CYS A 7 2.48 -4.22 -7.63
N LYS A 8 1.97 -3.00 -7.73
CA LYS A 8 2.36 -1.89 -6.85
C LYS A 8 1.50 -1.92 -5.60
N LEU A 9 2.14 -1.96 -4.43
CA LEU A 9 1.50 -1.77 -3.13
C LEU A 9 1.99 -0.45 -2.56
N VAL A 10 1.07 0.43 -2.22
CA VAL A 10 1.35 1.69 -1.55
C VAL A 10 0.94 1.57 -0.09
N LEU A 11 1.88 1.83 0.80
CA LEU A 11 1.65 1.81 2.25
C LEU A 11 1.51 3.24 2.76
N CYS A 12 0.48 3.45 3.59
CA CYS A 12 0.18 4.74 4.19
C CYS A 12 -0.38 4.56 5.60
N GLY A 13 0.04 5.43 6.51
CA GLY A 13 -0.48 5.53 7.87
C GLY A 13 -1.21 6.85 8.11
N LYS A 14 -2.23 6.80 8.97
CA LYS A 14 -2.97 7.97 9.45
C LYS A 14 -2.15 8.82 10.41
N SER A 15 -1.23 8.22 11.16
CA SER A 15 -0.33 8.92 12.07
C SER A 15 1.12 8.45 11.91
N SER A 16 2.04 9.10 12.63
CA SER A 16 3.46 8.74 12.63
C SER A 16 3.69 7.27 12.97
N ALA A 17 2.93 6.72 13.93
CA ALA A 17 3.05 5.32 14.33
C ALA A 17 2.78 4.35 13.17
N GLU A 18 1.69 4.56 12.41
CA GLU A 18 1.37 3.71 11.27
C GLU A 18 2.33 3.94 10.09
N ASN A 19 2.90 5.14 9.94
CA ASN A 19 3.94 5.40 8.94
C ASN A 19 5.25 4.68 9.27
N GLU A 20 5.62 4.54 10.54
CA GLU A 20 6.78 3.72 10.92
C GLU A 20 6.54 2.22 10.67
N ILE A 21 5.31 1.75 10.87
CA ILE A 21 4.92 0.39 10.46
C ILE A 21 5.09 0.22 8.94
N ALA A 22 4.64 1.19 8.13
CA ALA A 22 4.81 1.17 6.68
C ALA A 22 6.29 1.03 6.27
N LYS A 23 7.16 1.85 6.87
CA LYS A 23 8.62 1.80 6.64
C LYS A 23 9.20 0.44 7.03
N SER A 24 8.81 -0.08 8.19
CA SER A 24 9.28 -1.38 8.68
C SER A 24 8.90 -2.52 7.73
N LEU A 25 7.64 -2.58 7.28
CA LEU A 25 7.15 -3.59 6.35
C LEU A 25 7.88 -3.54 5.00
N LYS A 26 8.13 -2.33 4.49
CA LYS A 26 8.90 -2.13 3.26
C LYS A 26 10.35 -2.61 3.44
N ASN A 27 11.04 -2.13 4.46
CA ASN A 27 12.46 -2.42 4.70
C ASN A 27 12.71 -3.91 4.94
N ASN A 28 11.77 -4.58 5.59
CA ASN A 28 11.85 -6.02 5.87
C ASN A 28 11.39 -6.88 4.69
N ASN A 29 10.93 -6.28 3.57
CA ASN A 29 10.32 -6.98 2.44
C ASN A 29 9.25 -7.97 2.89
N THR A 30 8.41 -7.57 3.86
CA THR A 30 7.44 -8.46 4.51
C THR A 30 6.29 -8.86 3.59
N LEU A 31 5.84 -7.95 2.72
CA LEU A 31 4.72 -8.19 1.81
C LEU A 31 5.24 -8.85 0.52
N LYS A 32 4.87 -10.11 0.28
CA LYS A 32 5.15 -10.85 -0.95
C LYS A 32 3.87 -11.48 -1.48
N PHE A 33 3.90 -12.04 -2.69
CA PHE A 33 2.86 -12.94 -3.15
C PHE A 33 3.28 -14.40 -2.92
N PRO A 34 2.32 -15.31 -2.68
CA PRO A 34 2.59 -16.74 -2.53
C PRO A 34 3.20 -17.36 -3.79
N ASP A 35 2.85 -16.85 -4.98
CA ASP A 35 3.26 -17.44 -6.27
C ASP A 35 4.55 -16.84 -6.85
N ASN A 36 5.43 -16.28 -6.02
CA ASN A 36 6.63 -15.52 -6.45
C ASN A 36 6.32 -14.33 -7.39
N GLY A 37 5.08 -13.84 -7.41
CA GLY A 37 4.72 -12.63 -8.15
C GLY A 37 5.57 -11.43 -7.68
N GLN A 38 6.02 -10.59 -8.62
CA GLN A 38 6.78 -9.40 -8.27
C GLN A 38 5.87 -8.34 -7.66
N VAL A 39 6.18 -7.96 -6.42
CA VAL A 39 5.55 -6.85 -5.71
C VAL A 39 6.54 -5.70 -5.60
N SER A 40 6.09 -4.50 -5.97
CA SER A 40 6.81 -3.25 -5.69
C SER A 40 6.10 -2.54 -4.55
N VAL A 41 6.79 -2.43 -3.40
CA VAL A 41 6.26 -1.74 -2.22
C VAL A 41 6.78 -0.31 -2.19
N LEU A 42 5.87 0.64 -2.13
CA LEU A 42 6.13 2.08 -2.08
C LEU A 42 5.48 2.68 -0.84
N LEU A 43 6.12 3.68 -0.26
CA LEU A 43 5.50 4.56 0.73
C LEU A 43 4.73 5.67 0.00
N GLN A 44 3.65 6.17 0.59
CA GLN A 44 2.93 7.33 0.05
C GLN A 44 3.86 8.53 -0.21
N SER A 45 4.88 8.74 0.63
CA SER A 45 5.87 9.81 0.47
C SER A 45 6.78 9.65 -0.75
N GLU A 46 6.82 8.47 -1.36
CA GLU A 46 7.65 8.14 -2.52
C GLU A 46 6.88 8.19 -3.84
N ILE A 47 5.59 8.54 -3.78
CA ILE A 47 4.75 8.71 -4.97
C ILE A 47 4.91 10.13 -5.46
N ASP A 48 5.42 10.27 -6.68
CA ASP A 48 5.52 11.57 -7.34
C ASP A 48 4.14 12.23 -7.50
N GLU A 49 4.09 13.55 -7.32
CA GLU A 49 2.85 14.36 -7.39
C GLU A 49 1.97 14.13 -8.63
N PRO A 50 2.50 13.91 -9.86
CA PRO A 50 1.68 13.65 -11.04
C PRO A 50 0.77 12.42 -10.89
N HIS A 51 1.17 11.44 -10.07
CA HIS A 51 0.45 10.18 -9.89
C HIS A 51 -0.50 10.18 -8.70
N LYS A 52 -0.48 11.20 -7.84
CA LYS A 52 -1.38 11.30 -6.67
C LYS A 52 -2.84 11.60 -7.03
N GLY A 53 -3.09 12.13 -8.24
CA GLY A 53 -4.40 12.66 -8.63
C GLY A 53 -5.21 11.83 -9.65
N GLU A 54 -4.57 10.99 -10.47
CA GLU A 54 -5.25 10.34 -11.60
C GLU A 54 -6.11 9.12 -11.22
N PHE A 55 -5.88 8.49 -10.05
CA PHE A 55 -6.57 7.24 -9.68
C PHE A 55 -7.24 7.29 -8.30
N PHE A 56 -6.50 7.62 -7.24
CA PHE A 56 -7.02 7.65 -5.88
C PHE A 56 -6.21 8.61 -5.00
N ASN A 57 -6.87 9.61 -4.41
CA ASN A 57 -6.22 10.58 -3.54
C ASN A 57 -6.12 10.03 -2.11
N ILE A 58 -4.98 9.42 -1.79
CA ILE A 58 -4.68 8.81 -0.50
C ILE A 58 -4.72 9.84 0.64
N GLU A 59 -4.22 11.06 0.40
CA GLU A 59 -4.17 12.12 1.41
C GLU A 59 -5.57 12.60 1.80
N LEU A 60 -6.43 12.83 0.80
CA LEU A 60 -7.83 13.20 1.02
C LEU A 60 -8.59 12.07 1.74
N PHE A 61 -8.38 10.81 1.33
CA PHE A 61 -8.99 9.67 2.00
C PHE A 61 -8.57 9.58 3.48
N MET A 62 -7.28 9.63 3.75
CA MET A 62 -6.73 9.50 5.11
C MET A 62 -7.17 10.62 6.05
N SER A 63 -7.21 11.86 5.54
CA SER A 63 -7.69 13.01 6.29
C SER A 63 -9.19 12.94 6.57
N SER A 64 -9.97 12.31 5.70
CA SER A 64 -11.42 12.14 5.86
C SER A 64 -11.82 11.03 6.85
N LEU A 65 -10.91 10.10 7.19
CA LEU A 65 -11.21 9.04 8.14
C LEU A 65 -11.33 9.59 9.57
N SER A 66 -12.37 9.23 10.29
CA SER A 66 -12.58 9.56 11.72
C SER A 66 -12.34 8.37 12.66
N THR A 67 -11.60 7.37 12.18
CA THR A 67 -11.31 6.14 12.94
C THR A 67 -10.22 6.31 13.99
N ASN A 68 -10.42 5.63 15.12
CA ASN A 68 -9.48 5.58 16.25
C ASN A 68 -8.73 4.24 16.37
N GLN A 69 -9.14 3.20 15.62
CA GLN A 69 -8.55 1.85 15.74
C GLN A 69 -8.37 1.17 14.39
N PHE A 70 -9.45 0.85 13.67
CA PHE A 70 -9.39 0.14 12.39
C PHE A 70 -9.26 1.09 11.20
N GLY A 71 -8.41 0.78 10.22
CA GLY A 71 -8.24 1.61 9.03
C GLY A 71 -7.28 2.80 9.22
N LYS A 72 -6.54 2.84 10.33
CA LYS A 72 -5.44 3.80 10.51
C LYS A 72 -4.20 3.47 9.67
N PHE A 73 -4.08 2.22 9.24
CA PHE A 73 -3.07 1.75 8.29
C PHE A 73 -3.77 1.27 7.03
N PHE A 74 -3.21 1.61 5.88
CA PHE A 74 -3.83 1.38 4.59
C PHE A 74 -2.82 0.88 3.58
N ILE A 75 -3.26 -0.13 2.85
CA ILE A 75 -2.54 -0.70 1.70
C ILE A 75 -3.42 -0.45 0.49
N TRP A 76 -2.88 0.27 -0.49
CA TRP A 76 -3.54 0.52 -1.75
C TRP A 76 -2.82 -0.16 -2.89
N SER A 77 -3.59 -0.69 -3.83
CA SER A 77 -3.07 -1.21 -5.08
C SER A 77 -4.10 -1.04 -6.19
N PRO A 78 -3.71 -0.46 -7.34
CA PRO A 78 -4.61 -0.34 -8.49
C PRO A 78 -4.76 -1.66 -9.26
N GLY A 79 -3.86 -2.63 -9.08
CA GLY A 79 -3.77 -3.85 -9.90
C GLY A 79 -3.88 -5.15 -9.11
N LEU A 80 -4.37 -5.10 -7.87
CA LEU A 80 -4.46 -6.26 -7.01
C LEU A 80 -5.75 -7.04 -7.29
N PHE A 81 -5.61 -8.31 -7.68
CA PHE A 81 -6.74 -9.20 -7.95
C PHE A 81 -7.40 -9.74 -6.68
N SER A 82 -6.61 -9.93 -5.62
CA SER A 82 -7.06 -10.51 -4.34
C SER A 82 -6.28 -9.87 -3.20
N THR A 83 -7.00 -9.30 -2.23
CA THR A 83 -6.39 -8.79 -0.99
C THR A 83 -5.91 -9.92 -0.09
N HIS A 84 -6.51 -11.11 -0.20
CA HIS A 84 -6.12 -12.27 0.58
C HIS A 84 -4.67 -12.66 0.28
N ASP A 85 -4.28 -12.66 -0.99
CA ASP A 85 -2.96 -13.10 -1.46
C ASP A 85 -1.80 -12.25 -0.89
N VAL A 86 -2.09 -11.04 -0.41
CA VAL A 86 -1.12 -10.13 0.23
C VAL A 86 -1.09 -10.30 1.75
N ILE A 87 -2.22 -10.67 2.36
CA ILE A 87 -2.41 -10.65 3.83
C ILE A 87 -2.28 -12.04 4.45
N SER A 88 -2.60 -13.11 3.72
CA SER A 88 -2.62 -14.49 4.22
C SER A 88 -1.23 -15.17 4.23
N GLN A 89 -0.15 -14.38 4.30
CA GLN A 89 1.22 -14.89 4.34
C GLN A 89 1.58 -15.49 5.69
#